data_AF-A0A4Q6IPI4-F1
#
_entry.id   AF-A0A4Q6IPI4-F1
#
_cell.length_a   1.000
_cell.length_b   1.000
_cell.length_c   1.000
_cell.angle_alpha   90.00
_cell.angle_beta   90.00
_cell.angle_gamma   90.00
#
_symmetry.space_group_name_H-M   'P 1'
#
loop_
_entity.id
_entity.type
_entity.pdbx_description
1 polymer ?
#
loop_
_entity_poly.entity_id
_entity_poly.type
_entity_poly.pdbx_seq_one_letter_code
_entity_poly.pdbx_strand_id
1 'polypeptide(L)'
;MGNKETEQAAITHVMALERAAGRDPKDVRTSGLPYDVESSPRMIEVKAFSRTARSEALPLEHRQVEAAKANPEHYYLYVVDNLAGPDGTDVGVRILHGEALLAMIERTQPQITYWPTFRAAEYDQAERLL
;
A
#
# COMPACT_ATOMS: atom_id res chain seq x y z
N MET A 1 6.82 5.85 14.94
CA MET A 1 7.13 5.58 13.52
C MET A 1 6.15 6.38 12.68
N GLY A 2 6.64 7.28 11.83
CA GLY A 2 5.78 8.05 10.93
C GLY A 2 5.32 7.21 9.73
N ASN A 3 4.24 7.61 9.03
CA ASN A 3 3.71 6.85 7.88
C ASN A 3 4.79 6.50 6.84
N LYS A 4 5.72 7.42 6.57
CA LYS A 4 6.83 7.20 5.62
C LYS A 4 7.79 6.08 6.06
N GLU A 5 8.06 5.97 7.36
CA GLU A 5 8.96 4.93 7.89
C GLU A 5 8.30 3.56 7.81
N THR A 6 7.00 3.47 8.14
CA THR A 6 6.21 2.24 8.00
C THR A 6 6.13 1.78 6.55
N GLU A 7 5.88 2.71 5.62
CA GLU A 7 5.85 2.41 4.19
C GLU A 7 7.21 1.91 3.68
N GLN A 8 8.32 2.57 4.07
CA GLN A 8 9.66 2.15 3.68
C GLN A 8 10.01 0.75 4.23
N ALA A 9 9.61 0.44 5.46
CA ALA A 9 9.81 -0.87 6.06
C ALA A 9 9.04 -1.96 5.29
N ALA A 10 7.80 -1.69 4.89
CA ALA A 10 6.99 -2.60 4.09
C ALA A 10 7.63 -2.89 2.73
N ILE A 11 8.06 -1.86 2.00
CA ILE A 11 8.73 -2.00 0.69
C ILE A 11 9.98 -2.84 0.82
N THR A 12 10.82 -2.53 1.82
CA THR A 12 12.06 -3.28 2.08
C THR A 12 11.76 -4.77 2.31
N HIS A 13 10.72 -5.07 3.09
CA HIS A 13 10.29 -6.44 3.38
C HIS A 13 9.78 -7.16 2.12
N VAL A 14 8.93 -6.50 1.31
CA VAL A 14 8.42 -7.06 0.05
C VAL A 14 9.55 -7.35 -0.93
N MET A 15 10.49 -6.42 -1.10
CA MET A 15 11.66 -6.66 -1.97
C MET A 15 12.52 -7.82 -1.45
N ALA A 16 12.70 -7.97 -0.14
CA ALA A 16 13.43 -9.11 0.42
C ALA A 16 12.71 -10.44 0.12
N LEU A 17 11.37 -10.48 0.26
CA LEU A 17 10.55 -11.65 -0.06
C LEU A 17 10.66 -12.03 -1.54
N GLU A 18 10.57 -11.05 -2.44
CA GLU A 18 10.69 -11.28 -3.89
C GLU A 18 12.09 -11.78 -4.26
N ARG A 19 13.15 -11.22 -3.66
CA ARG A 19 14.53 -11.72 -3.84
C ARG A 19 14.72 -13.14 -3.34
N ALA A 20 14.17 -13.47 -2.16
CA ALA A 20 14.24 -14.82 -1.60
C ALA A 20 13.57 -15.86 -2.51
N ALA A 21 12.58 -15.43 -3.29
CA ALA A 21 11.92 -16.24 -4.30
C ALA A 21 12.57 -16.18 -5.69
N GLY A 22 13.81 -15.69 -5.80
CA GLY A 22 14.63 -15.70 -7.01
C GLY A 22 14.31 -14.60 -8.02
N ARG A 23 13.60 -13.54 -7.63
CA ARG A 23 13.28 -12.39 -8.48
C ARG A 23 14.22 -11.21 -8.22
N ASP A 24 14.21 -10.23 -9.12
CA ASP A 24 15.00 -9.00 -9.02
C ASP A 24 14.08 -7.77 -8.89
N PRO A 25 13.52 -7.50 -7.69
CA PRO A 25 12.56 -6.44 -7.48
C PRO A 25 13.24 -5.06 -7.45
N LYS A 26 12.53 -4.04 -7.95
CA LYS A 26 12.93 -2.63 -7.97
C LYS A 26 11.85 -1.76 -7.34
N ASP A 27 12.25 -0.86 -6.45
CA ASP A 27 11.37 0.19 -5.92
C ASP A 27 11.16 1.25 -7.01
N VAL A 28 9.91 1.46 -7.42
CA VAL A 28 9.51 2.36 -8.51
C VAL A 28 8.50 3.42 -8.08
N ARG A 29 8.33 3.64 -6.76
CA ARG A 29 7.37 4.61 -6.21
C ARG A 29 7.53 6.03 -6.75
N THR A 30 8.77 6.41 -7.11
CA THR A 30 9.08 7.74 -7.66
C THR A 30 8.90 7.83 -9.18
N SER A 31 8.55 6.73 -9.86
CA SER A 31 8.49 6.65 -11.32
C SER A 31 7.12 7.02 -11.91
N GLY A 32 6.13 7.37 -11.07
CA GLY A 32 4.77 7.71 -11.51
C GLY A 32 3.91 6.51 -11.92
N LEU A 33 4.42 5.29 -11.73
CA LEU A 33 3.70 4.04 -12.01
C LEU A 33 2.56 3.83 -11.01
N PRO A 34 1.50 3.06 -11.37
CA PRO A 34 0.36 2.78 -10.50
C PRO A 34 0.62 1.60 -9.55
N TYR A 35 1.88 1.39 -9.16
CA TYR A 35 2.34 0.34 -8.26
C TYR A 35 3.72 0.73 -7.69
N ASP A 36 4.13 0.08 -6.61
CA ASP A 36 5.31 0.49 -5.83
C ASP A 36 6.57 -0.30 -6.18
N VAL A 37 6.43 -1.59 -6.51
CA VAL A 37 7.55 -2.50 -6.79
C VAL A 37 7.37 -3.21 -8.13
N GLU A 38 8.36 -3.06 -9.00
CA GLU A 38 8.48 -3.87 -10.23
C GLU A 38 9.25 -5.15 -9.88
N SER A 39 8.68 -6.32 -10.11
CA SER A 39 9.31 -7.62 -9.87
C SER A 39 8.92 -8.58 -10.99
N SER A 40 9.48 -8.35 -12.17
CA SER A 40 9.02 -8.94 -13.44
C SER A 40 8.71 -10.45 -13.34
N PRO A 41 7.51 -10.89 -13.79
CA PRO A 41 6.49 -10.13 -14.52
C PRO A 41 5.49 -9.38 -13.61
N ARG A 42 5.75 -9.27 -12.31
CA ARG A 42 4.80 -8.70 -11.33
C ARG A 42 4.91 -7.19 -11.22
N MET A 43 3.76 -6.54 -11.22
CA MET A 43 3.53 -5.16 -10.81
C MET A 43 2.92 -5.20 -9.41
N ILE A 44 3.65 -4.78 -8.38
CA ILE A 44 3.25 -4.97 -6.99
C ILE A 44 2.94 -3.62 -6.34
N GLU A 45 1.69 -3.44 -5.94
CA GLU A 45 1.26 -2.39 -5.01
C GLU A 45 1.37 -2.90 -3.57
N VAL A 46 1.88 -2.09 -2.66
CA VAL A 46 2.11 -2.45 -1.26
C VAL A 46 1.23 -1.63 -0.34
N LYS A 47 0.47 -2.30 0.54
CA LYS A 47 -0.29 -1.65 1.62
C LYS A 47 0.30 -2.01 2.96
N ALA A 48 0.74 -0.99 3.70
CA ALA A 48 1.47 -1.14 4.94
C ALA A 48 0.60 -0.87 6.16
N PHE A 49 0.62 -1.77 7.14
CA PHE A 49 -0.10 -1.65 8.40
C PHE A 49 0.85 -1.82 9.58
N SER A 50 0.83 -0.86 10.50
CA SER A 50 1.63 -0.92 11.74
C SER A 50 1.20 -2.08 12.64
N ARG A 51 -0.08 -2.45 12.61
CA ARG A 51 -0.67 -3.59 13.33
C ARG A 51 -1.26 -4.56 12.31
N THR A 52 -2.09 -5.49 12.77
CA THR A 52 -2.81 -6.41 11.89
C THR A 52 -3.66 -5.66 10.86
N ALA A 53 -3.68 -6.13 9.62
CA ALA A 53 -4.53 -5.62 8.55
C ALA A 53 -5.89 -6.32 8.49
N ARG A 54 -6.17 -7.25 9.42
CA ARG A 54 -7.43 -8.00 9.44
C ARG A 54 -8.61 -7.05 9.68
N SER A 55 -9.60 -7.11 8.79
CA SER A 55 -10.81 -6.28 8.80
C SER A 55 -10.58 -4.79 8.53
N GLU A 56 -9.36 -4.37 8.20
CA GLU A 56 -9.06 -3.01 7.79
C GLU A 56 -9.42 -2.80 6.31
N ALA A 57 -9.80 -1.57 5.97
CA ALA A 57 -9.98 -1.19 4.58
C ALA A 57 -8.62 -1.13 3.87
N LEU A 58 -8.58 -1.58 2.60
CA LEU A 58 -7.40 -1.49 1.74
C LEU A 58 -7.63 -0.35 0.73
N PRO A 59 -7.19 0.89 1.03
CA PRO A 59 -7.41 2.01 0.13
C PRO A 59 -6.63 1.82 -1.17
N LEU A 60 -7.32 1.83 -2.30
CA LEU A 60 -6.73 1.80 -3.64
C LEU A 60 -7.09 3.08 -4.38
N GLU A 61 -6.10 3.70 -5.01
CA GLU A 61 -6.33 4.83 -5.91
C GLU A 61 -7.02 4.35 -7.19
N HIS A 62 -7.74 5.25 -7.86
CA HIS A 62 -8.42 4.93 -9.13
C HIS A 62 -7.46 4.32 -10.17
N ARG A 63 -6.25 4.89 -10.32
CA ARG A 63 -5.24 4.36 -11.26
C ARG A 63 -4.74 2.95 -10.90
N GLN A 64 -4.74 2.59 -9.61
CA GLN A 64 -4.34 1.27 -9.13
C GLN A 64 -5.43 0.24 -9.46
N VAL A 65 -6.70 0.62 -9.26
CA VAL A 65 -7.86 -0.20 -9.65
C VAL A 65 -7.87 -0.46 -11.16
N GLU A 66 -7.68 0.58 -11.98
CA GLU A 66 -7.63 0.43 -13.44
C GLU A 66 -6.45 -0.44 -13.88
N ALA A 67 -5.26 -0.26 -13.29
CA ALA A 67 -4.10 -1.10 -13.60
C ALA A 67 -4.32 -2.58 -13.25
N ALA A 68 -4.95 -2.87 -12.11
CA ALA A 68 -5.30 -4.22 -11.68
C ALA A 68 -6.30 -4.89 -12.64
N LYS A 69 -7.33 -4.18 -13.07
CA LYS A 69 -8.32 -4.67 -14.05
C LYS A 69 -7.73 -4.90 -15.43
N ALA A 70 -6.83 -4.02 -15.87
CA ALA A 70 -6.20 -4.13 -17.18
C ALA A 70 -5.17 -5.27 -17.26
N ASN A 71 -4.55 -5.64 -16.13
CA ASN A 71 -3.47 -6.62 -16.08
C ASN A 71 -3.64 -7.63 -14.93
N PRO A 72 -4.75 -8.38 -14.86
CA PRO A 72 -5.09 -9.19 -13.69
C PRO A 72 -4.10 -10.33 -13.39
N GLU A 73 -3.39 -10.82 -14.40
CA GLU A 73 -2.36 -11.86 -14.28
C GLU A 73 -1.02 -11.34 -13.72
N HIS A 74 -0.79 -10.03 -13.86
CA HIS A 74 0.50 -9.39 -13.58
C HIS A 74 0.44 -8.38 -12.43
N TYR A 75 -0.75 -7.90 -12.05
CA TYR A 75 -0.92 -6.96 -10.95
C TYR A 75 -1.18 -7.67 -9.62
N TYR A 76 -0.41 -7.32 -8.61
CA TYR A 76 -0.44 -7.91 -7.28
C TYR A 76 -0.61 -6.82 -6.23
N LEU A 77 -1.40 -7.12 -5.20
CA LEU A 77 -1.52 -6.31 -4.01
C LEU A 77 -0.92 -7.07 -2.83
N TYR A 78 0.19 -6.56 -2.29
CA TYR A 78 0.86 -7.13 -1.12
C TYR A 78 0.44 -6.33 0.10
N VAL A 79 -0.31 -6.97 0.99
CA VAL A 79 -0.69 -6.37 2.28
C VAL A 79 0.32 -6.83 3.32
N VAL A 80 1.09 -5.88 3.85
CA VAL A 80 2.12 -6.09 4.85
C VAL A 80 1.64 -5.56 6.19
N ASP A 81 1.58 -6.43 7.20
CA ASP A 81 1.00 -6.09 8.50
C ASP A 81 1.92 -6.45 9.66
N ASN A 82 1.61 -5.90 10.85
CA ASN A 82 2.40 -6.02 12.07
C ASN A 82 3.81 -5.39 12.01
N LEU A 83 4.01 -4.35 11.18
CA LEU A 83 5.30 -3.67 11.03
C LEU A 83 5.82 -2.97 12.30
N ALA A 84 4.91 -2.65 13.23
CA ALA A 84 5.23 -2.12 14.56
C ALA A 84 4.58 -2.98 15.66
N GLY A 85 4.48 -4.30 15.42
CA GLY A 85 4.01 -5.26 16.41
C GLY A 85 4.96 -5.35 17.62
N PRO A 86 4.49 -5.88 18.76
CA PRO A 86 5.36 -6.18 19.90
C PRO A 86 6.56 -7.06 19.50
N ASP A 87 7.67 -6.93 20.22
CA ASP A 87 8.87 -7.73 19.98
C ASP A 87 8.56 -9.22 19.86
N GLY A 88 9.06 -9.85 18.79
CA GLY A 88 8.79 -11.25 18.46
C GLY A 88 7.52 -11.51 17.64
N THR A 89 6.78 -10.46 17.25
CA THR A 89 5.69 -10.61 16.28
C THR A 89 6.26 -10.68 14.86
N ASP A 90 5.94 -11.74 14.12
CA ASP A 90 6.33 -11.86 12.73
C ASP A 90 5.57 -10.85 11.85
N VAL A 91 6.30 -10.19 10.94
CA VAL A 91 5.71 -9.38 9.88
C VAL A 91 4.93 -10.31 8.95
N GLY A 92 3.65 -10.03 8.78
CA GLY A 92 2.77 -10.80 7.91
C GLY A 92 2.74 -10.23 6.49
N VAL A 93 2.72 -11.10 5.49
CA VAL A 93 2.46 -10.71 4.09
C VAL A 93 1.29 -11.53 3.55
N ARG A 94 0.25 -10.84 3.08
CA ARG A 94 -0.86 -11.43 2.31
C ARG A 94 -0.73 -10.98 0.86
N ILE A 95 -0.75 -11.93 -0.06
CA ILE A 95 -0.65 -11.66 -1.50
C ILE A 95 -2.05 -11.83 -2.11
N LEU A 96 -2.61 -10.75 -2.66
CA LEU A 96 -3.85 -10.77 -3.41
C LEU A 96 -3.53 -10.55 -4.90
N HIS A 97 -4.04 -11.41 -5.77
CA HIS A 97 -3.87 -11.31 -7.22
C HIS A 97 -4.98 -12.06 -7.95
N GLY A 98 -5.08 -11.88 -9.27
CA GLY A 98 -6.07 -12.54 -10.12
C GLY A 98 -7.49 -12.40 -9.58
N GLU A 99 -8.26 -13.48 -9.64
CA GLU A 99 -9.67 -13.54 -9.23
C GLU A 99 -9.93 -13.02 -7.82
N ALA A 100 -9.03 -13.30 -6.85
CA ALA A 100 -9.22 -12.85 -5.48
C ALA A 100 -9.15 -11.31 -5.35
N LEU A 101 -8.21 -10.69 -6.08
CA LEU A 101 -8.07 -9.23 -6.12
C LEU A 101 -9.22 -8.60 -6.91
N LEU A 102 -9.57 -9.16 -8.07
CA LEU A 102 -10.66 -8.66 -8.91
C LEU A 102 -11.99 -8.71 -8.16
N ALA A 103 -12.32 -9.83 -7.52
CA ALA A 103 -13.55 -9.97 -6.76
C ALA A 103 -13.64 -8.97 -5.59
N MET A 104 -12.50 -8.61 -4.97
CA MET A 104 -12.47 -7.54 -3.96
C MET A 104 -12.76 -6.17 -4.58
N ILE A 105 -12.13 -5.86 -5.71
CA ILE A 105 -12.33 -4.60 -6.44
C ILE A 105 -13.78 -4.45 -6.90
N GLU A 106 -14.39 -5.50 -7.45
CA GLU A 106 -15.78 -5.49 -7.95
C GLU A 106 -16.82 -5.22 -6.86
N ARG A 107 -16.54 -5.64 -5.61
CA ARG A 107 -17.42 -5.38 -4.46
C ARG A 107 -17.22 -3.98 -3.86
N THR A 108 -16.21 -3.23 -4.31
CA THR A 108 -15.85 -1.95 -3.73
C THR A 108 -16.66 -0.82 -4.38
N GLN A 109 -17.23 0.07 -3.56
CA GLN A 109 -17.78 1.33 -4.04
C GLN A 109 -16.71 2.44 -3.93
N PRO A 110 -16.56 3.31 -4.94
CA PRO A 110 -15.65 4.45 -4.84
C PRO A 110 -15.96 5.31 -3.61
N GLN A 111 -14.92 5.63 -2.83
CA GLN A 111 -15.00 6.65 -1.79
C GLN A 111 -14.29 7.91 -2.28
N ILE A 112 -14.98 9.04 -2.18
CA ILE A 112 -14.38 10.35 -2.46
C ILE A 112 -13.91 10.93 -1.13
N THR A 113 -12.60 11.17 -1.02
CA THR A 113 -12.00 11.78 0.18
C THR A 113 -11.39 13.13 -0.18
N TYR A 114 -11.69 14.15 0.62
CA TYR A 114 -11.09 15.48 0.52
C TYR A 114 -10.11 15.66 1.68
N TRP A 115 -8.88 16.05 1.37
CA TRP A 115 -7.83 16.34 2.35
C TRP A 115 -7.43 17.82 2.29
N PRO A 116 -8.30 18.75 2.76
CA PRO A 116 -7.90 20.14 2.86
C PRO A 116 -6.72 20.27 3.82
N THR A 117 -5.75 21.10 3.46
CA THR A 117 -4.58 21.40 4.30
C THR A 117 -4.45 22.90 4.43
N PHE A 118 -4.34 23.37 5.66
CA PHE A 118 -3.81 24.69 5.96
C PHE A 118 -2.28 24.63 5.97
N ARG A 119 -1.65 25.69 5.48
CA ARG A 119 -0.25 25.99 5.77
C ARG A 119 -0.11 26.22 7.28
N ALA A 120 1.09 25.97 7.81
CA ALA A 120 1.36 26.18 9.23
C ALA A 120 0.95 27.59 9.71
N ALA A 121 1.26 28.64 8.93
CA ALA A 121 0.87 30.01 9.26
C ALA A 121 -0.66 30.24 9.28
N GLU A 122 -1.42 29.51 8.44
CA GLU A 122 -2.90 29.58 8.46
C GLU A 122 -3.46 28.88 9.70
N TYR A 123 -2.83 27.79 10.16
CA TYR A 123 -3.14 27.17 11.45
C TYR A 123 -2.85 28.09 12.64
N ASP A 124 -1.71 28.78 12.63
CA ASP A 124 -1.30 29.66 13.73
C ASP A 124 -2.20 30.88 13.88
N GLN A 125 -2.82 31.31 12.77
CA GLN A 125 -3.75 32.45 12.72
C GLN A 125 -5.22 32.04 12.86
N ALA A 126 -5.52 30.74 12.87
CA ALA A 126 -6.88 30.25 13.01
C ALA A 126 -7.43 30.63 14.40
N GLU A 127 -8.66 31.14 14.41
CA GLU A 127 -9.34 31.56 15.64
C GLU A 127 -9.43 30.38 16.61
N ARG A 128 -8.89 30.56 17.82
CA ARG A 128 -9.00 29.58 18.90
C ARG A 128 -10.27 29.86 19.69
N LEU A 129 -11.27 29.01 19.55
CA LEU A 129 -12.41 28.99 20.46
C LEU A 129 -12.01 28.23 21.74
N LEU A 130 -12.13 28.89 22.90
CA LEU A 130 -11.93 28.32 24.24
C LEU A 130 -13.18 27.62 24.75
#